data_AF-A0AA37W7F8-F1
#
_entry.id   AF-A0AA37W7F8-F1
#
_cell.length_a   1.000
_cell.length_b   1.000
_cell.length_c   1.000
_cell.angle_alpha   90.00
_cell.angle_beta   90.00
_cell.angle_gamma   90.00
#
_symmetry.space_group_name_H-M   'P 1'
#
loop_
_entity.id
_entity.type
_entity.pdbx_description
1 polymer ?
#
loop_
_entity_poly.entity_id
_entity_poly.type
_entity_poly.pdbx_seq_one_letter_code
_entity_poly.pdbx_strand_id
1 'polypeptide(L)'
;MSSLVVLAMLFVVMFLCCGIAFLFWRSTVIQDRLHALENNIIKESNLEFVPHLKLVIHKPHKVAQRESRLAKAVSAVSPEYIKYRVYKQVAEELEIALNEREIDVSIELVGMKGSSSRGAKPMSDDSSSV
;
A
#
# COMPACT_ATOMS: atom_id res chain seq x y z
N MET A 1 78.27 -5.16 16.96
CA MET A 1 77.12 -5.12 17.90
C MET A 1 76.10 -4.05 17.49
N SER A 2 76.54 -2.85 17.08
CA SER A 2 75.68 -1.76 16.61
C SER A 2 74.80 -2.09 15.40
N SER A 3 75.32 -2.78 14.38
CA SER A 3 74.55 -3.16 13.18
C SER A 3 73.39 -4.13 13.45
N LEU A 4 73.57 -5.04 14.42
CA LEU A 4 72.56 -6.04 14.80
C LEU A 4 71.41 -5.40 15.59
N VAL A 5 71.73 -4.41 16.44
CA VAL A 5 70.73 -3.61 17.18
C VAL A 5 69.91 -2.74 16.23
N VAL A 6 70.54 -2.13 15.22
CA VAL A 6 69.84 -1.33 14.20
C VAL A 6 68.89 -2.21 13.38
N LEU A 7 69.31 -3.41 13.00
CA LEU A 7 68.46 -4.36 12.27
C LEU A 7 67.26 -4.81 13.12
N ALA A 8 67.48 -5.13 14.41
CA ALA A 8 66.41 -5.49 15.32
C ALA A 8 65.38 -4.36 15.50
N MET A 9 65.84 -3.11 15.63
CA MET A 9 64.96 -1.94 15.72
C MET A 9 64.12 -1.74 14.44
N LEU A 10 64.71 -1.94 13.26
CA LEU A 10 63.97 -1.87 12.01
C LEU A 10 62.88 -2.94 11.92
N PHE A 11 63.16 -4.17 12.35
CA PHE A 11 62.16 -5.24 12.40
C PHE A 11 61.00 -4.90 13.34
N VAL A 12 61.28 -4.34 14.52
CA VAL A 12 60.25 -3.93 15.47
C VAL A 12 59.38 -2.81 14.89
N VAL A 13 60.00 -1.78 14.29
CA VAL A 13 59.27 -0.67 13.66
C VAL A 13 58.42 -1.15 12.49
N MET A 14 58.93 -2.08 11.68
CA MET A 14 58.21 -2.66 10.54
C MET A 14 57.00 -3.46 11.02
N PHE A 15 57.17 -4.27 12.08
CA PHE A 15 56.07 -5.02 12.68
C PHE A 15 55.00 -4.11 13.28
N LEU A 16 55.40 -3.01 13.94
CA LEU A 16 54.50 -1.99 14.46
C LEU A 16 53.69 -1.32 13.34
N CYS A 17 54.36 -0.94 12.26
CA CYS A 17 53.72 -0.29 11.12
C CYS A 17 52.70 -1.21 10.44
N CYS A 18 53.04 -2.49 10.26
CA CYS A 18 52.10 -3.51 9.77
C CYS A 18 50.91 -3.73 10.71
N GLY A 19 51.16 -3.75 12.02
CA GLY A 19 50.08 -3.88 13.02
C GLY A 19 49.08 -2.72 12.93
N ILE A 20 49.57 -1.48 12.81
CA ILE A 20 48.72 -0.29 12.69
C ILE A 20 47.91 -0.32 11.39
N ALA A 21 48.55 -0.65 10.26
CA ALA A 21 47.87 -0.75 8.97
C ALA A 21 46.77 -1.83 8.98
N PHE A 22 47.04 -2.97 9.64
CA PHE A 22 46.06 -4.04 9.78
C PHE A 22 44.86 -3.63 10.65
N LEU A 23 45.11 -2.94 11.77
CA LEU A 23 44.04 -2.44 12.63
C LEU A 23 43.19 -1.37 11.92
N PHE A 24 43.83 -0.50 11.13
CA PHE A 24 43.11 0.50 10.34
C PHE A 24 42.21 -0.16 9.29
N TRP A 25 42.74 -1.13 8.53
CA TRP A 25 41.94 -1.93 7.59
C TRP A 25 40.79 -2.68 8.27
N ARG A 26 41.02 -3.24 9.46
CA ARG A 26 39.98 -3.92 10.23
C ARG A 26 38.86 -2.95 10.63
N SER A 27 39.25 -1.75 11.04
CA SER A 27 38.31 -0.70 11.47
C SER A 27 37.45 -0.21 10.30
N THR A 28 38.03 0.03 9.13
CA THR A 28 37.27 0.46 7.94
C THR A 28 36.27 -0.60 7.49
N VAL A 29 36.68 -1.88 7.45
CA VAL A 29 35.78 -2.99 7.09
C VAL A 29 34.59 -3.10 8.05
N ILE A 30 34.80 -2.87 9.35
CA ILE A 30 33.71 -2.89 10.33
C ILE A 30 32.77 -1.70 10.11
N GLN A 31 33.31 -0.49 9.89
CA GLN A 31 32.49 0.69 9.59
C GLN A 31 31.66 0.53 8.32
N ASP A 32 32.22 -0.04 7.25
CA ASP A 32 31.49 -0.30 6.01
C ASP A 32 30.34 -1.29 6.23
N ARG A 33 30.55 -2.30 7.07
CA ARG A 33 29.52 -3.29 7.42
C ARG A 33 28.43 -2.67 8.30
N LEU A 34 28.79 -1.80 9.24
CA LEU A 34 27.83 -1.04 10.05
C LEU A 34 27.01 -0.07 9.19
N HIS A 35 27.65 0.70 8.30
CA HIS A 35 26.95 1.57 7.37
C HIS A 35 26.05 0.78 6.40
N ALA A 36 26.49 -0.38 5.92
CA ALA A 36 25.64 -1.24 5.12
C ALA A 36 24.44 -1.76 5.94
N LEU A 37 24.65 -2.16 7.19
CA LEU A 37 23.57 -2.64 8.06
C LEU A 37 22.58 -1.51 8.36
N GLU A 38 23.07 -0.33 8.73
CA GLU A 38 22.27 0.87 8.97
C GLU A 38 21.46 1.27 7.74
N ASN A 39 22.09 1.31 6.56
CA ASN A 39 21.41 1.62 5.31
C ASN A 39 20.35 0.59 4.91
N ASN A 40 20.54 -0.68 5.24
CA ASN A 40 19.54 -1.73 4.98
C ASN A 40 18.41 -1.71 6.01
N ILE A 41 18.72 -1.54 7.30
CA ILE A 41 17.71 -1.42 8.37
C ILE A 41 16.81 -0.19 8.14
N ILE A 42 17.38 0.95 7.72
CA ILE A 42 16.62 2.18 7.43
C ILE A 42 15.82 2.04 6.11
N LYS A 43 16.26 1.20 5.16
CA LYS A 43 15.51 0.95 3.91
C LYS A 43 14.34 -0.02 4.08
N GLU A 44 14.39 -0.91 5.06
CA GLU A 44 13.45 -2.03 5.17
C GLU A 44 12.23 -1.74 6.05
N SER A 45 12.15 -0.55 6.68
CA SER A 45 11.07 -0.21 7.62
C SER A 45 9.92 0.64 7.06
N ASN A 46 9.84 0.88 5.74
CA ASN A 46 8.77 1.68 5.13
C ASN A 46 7.83 0.91 4.19
N LEU A 47 7.88 -0.42 4.20
CA LEU A 47 6.81 -1.25 3.64
C LEU A 47 5.86 -1.60 4.77
N GLU A 48 5.01 -0.65 5.14
CA GLU A 48 3.85 -0.91 5.98
C GLU A 48 3.07 -2.06 5.33
N PHE A 49 3.00 -3.20 6.02
CA PHE A 49 2.24 -4.34 5.54
C PHE A 49 0.75 -3.99 5.65
N VAL A 50 0.15 -3.59 4.52
CA VAL A 50 -1.26 -3.25 4.42
C VAL A 50 -2.01 -4.44 3.79
N PRO A 51 -2.60 -5.35 4.59
CA PRO A 51 -3.38 -6.45 4.05
C PRO A 51 -4.70 -5.92 3.46
N HIS A 52 -4.99 -6.29 2.21
CA HIS A 52 -6.26 -5.95 1.56
C HIS A 52 -7.29 -7.08 1.68
N LEU A 53 -8.48 -6.78 2.20
CA LEU A 53 -9.61 -7.69 2.24
C LEU A 53 -10.48 -7.50 0.99
N LYS A 54 -10.84 -8.60 0.31
CA LYS A 54 -11.77 -8.58 -0.83
C LYS A 54 -13.09 -9.26 -0.48
N LEU A 55 -14.16 -8.48 -0.44
CA LEU A 55 -15.52 -8.98 -0.27
C LEU A 55 -16.21 -9.15 -1.64
N VAL A 56 -16.86 -10.29 -1.85
CA VAL A 56 -17.60 -10.57 -3.10
C VAL A 56 -19.04 -10.97 -2.77
N ILE A 57 -20.02 -10.22 -3.29
CA ILE A 57 -21.44 -10.54 -3.13
C ILE A 57 -21.92 -11.22 -4.41
N HIS A 58 -22.19 -12.53 -4.33
CA HIS A 58 -22.54 -13.33 -5.51
C HIS A 58 -23.90 -12.98 -6.13
N LYS A 59 -24.91 -12.60 -5.34
CA LYS A 59 -26.29 -12.39 -5.81
C LYS A 59 -26.95 -11.16 -5.14
N PRO A 60 -26.47 -9.94 -5.41
CA PRO A 60 -26.95 -8.73 -4.73
C PRO A 60 -28.45 -8.47 -4.92
N HIS A 61 -29.02 -8.78 -6.09
CA HIS A 61 -30.45 -8.62 -6.33
C HIS A 61 -31.33 -9.51 -5.46
N LYS A 62 -30.87 -10.73 -5.16
CA LYS A 62 -31.60 -11.65 -4.28
C LYS A 62 -31.59 -11.15 -2.84
N VAL A 63 -30.47 -10.55 -2.40
CA VAL A 63 -30.38 -9.89 -1.10
C VAL A 63 -31.39 -8.75 -1.04
N ALA A 64 -31.37 -7.83 -2.01
CA ALA A 64 -32.30 -6.70 -2.03
C ALA A 64 -33.78 -7.12 -2.09
N GLN A 65 -34.12 -8.15 -2.88
CA GLN A 65 -35.50 -8.65 -2.99
C GLN A 65 -36.01 -9.34 -1.71
N ARG A 66 -35.11 -9.92 -0.90
CA ARG A 66 -35.47 -10.49 0.40
C ARG A 66 -35.80 -9.39 1.41
N GLU A 67 -35.02 -8.32 1.41
CA GLU A 67 -35.19 -7.21 2.36
C GLU A 67 -36.34 -6.26 1.96
N SER A 68 -36.64 -6.12 0.66
CA SER A 68 -37.70 -5.20 0.20
C SER A 68 -38.43 -5.64 -1.05
N ARG A 69 -39.76 -5.52 -1.03
CA ARG A 69 -40.63 -5.74 -2.20
C ARG A 69 -40.42 -4.66 -3.28
N LEU A 70 -40.12 -3.43 -2.88
CA LEU A 70 -39.84 -2.32 -3.80
C LEU A 70 -38.51 -2.52 -4.54
N ALA A 71 -37.54 -3.18 -3.91
CA ALA A 71 -36.29 -3.53 -4.56
C ALA A 71 -36.48 -4.46 -5.76
N LYS A 72 -37.56 -5.26 -5.80
CA LYS A 72 -37.90 -6.06 -6.98
C LYS A 72 -38.25 -5.17 -8.18
N ALA A 73 -39.10 -4.16 -7.98
CA ALA A 73 -39.48 -3.21 -9.02
C ALA A 73 -38.27 -2.37 -9.48
N VAL A 74 -37.47 -1.87 -8.54
CA VAL A 74 -36.26 -1.09 -8.85
C VAL A 74 -35.20 -1.96 -9.54
N SER A 75 -35.07 -3.25 -9.18
CA SER A 75 -34.14 -4.17 -9.86
C SER A 75 -34.53 -4.44 -11.32
N ALA A 76 -35.81 -4.33 -11.65
CA ALA A 76 -36.29 -4.47 -13.02
C ALA A 76 -35.97 -3.23 -13.88
N VAL A 77 -35.94 -2.04 -13.27
CA VAL A 77 -35.70 -0.76 -13.96
C VAL A 77 -34.21 -0.38 -13.97
N SER A 78 -33.50 -0.59 -12.86
CA SER A 78 -32.08 -0.28 -12.73
C SER A 78 -31.37 -1.34 -11.87
N PRO A 79 -30.89 -2.42 -12.48
CA PRO A 79 -30.17 -3.46 -11.75
C PRO A 79 -28.85 -2.93 -11.16
N GLU A 80 -28.13 -2.08 -11.88
CA GLU A 80 -26.85 -1.53 -11.38
C GLU A 80 -27.02 -0.72 -10.10
N TYR A 81 -28.10 0.06 -10.00
CA TYR A 81 -28.43 0.80 -8.79
C TYR A 81 -28.67 -0.13 -7.59
N ILE A 82 -29.39 -1.23 -7.79
CA ILE A 82 -29.59 -2.24 -6.73
C ILE A 82 -28.27 -2.88 -6.31
N LYS A 83 -27.38 -3.20 -7.27
CA LYS A 83 -26.05 -3.70 -6.91
C LYS A 83 -25.33 -2.70 -6.02
N TYR A 84 -25.28 -1.43 -6.44
CA TYR A 84 -24.57 -0.38 -5.70
C TYR A 84 -25.14 -0.22 -4.30
N ARG A 85 -26.47 -0.14 -4.17
CA ARG A 85 -27.13 -0.01 -2.87
C ARG A 85 -26.83 -1.16 -1.94
N VAL A 86 -26.82 -2.39 -2.44
CA VAL A 86 -26.49 -3.57 -1.63
C VAL A 86 -25.04 -3.54 -1.19
N TYR A 87 -24.10 -3.23 -2.09
CA TYR A 87 -22.69 -3.12 -1.72
C TYR A 87 -22.44 -1.99 -0.71
N LYS A 88 -23.08 -0.84 -0.90
CA LYS A 88 -22.99 0.30 0.00
C LYS A 88 -23.52 -0.03 1.39
N GLN A 89 -24.70 -0.64 1.47
CA GLN A 89 -25.28 -1.03 2.75
C GLN A 89 -24.41 -2.05 3.49
N VAL A 90 -23.88 -3.05 2.78
CA VAL A 90 -22.98 -4.04 3.39
C VAL A 90 -21.67 -3.40 3.85
N ALA A 91 -21.15 -2.42 3.11
CA ALA A 91 -19.97 -1.65 3.53
C ALA A 91 -20.25 -0.86 4.82
N GLU A 92 -21.37 -0.14 4.89
CA GLU A 92 -21.78 0.63 6.08
C GLU A 92 -21.97 -0.29 7.30
N GLU A 93 -22.67 -1.41 7.14
CA GLU A 93 -22.88 -2.38 8.24
C GLU A 93 -21.56 -3.00 8.72
N LEU A 94 -20.62 -3.26 7.80
CA LEU A 94 -19.30 -3.78 8.14
C LEU A 94 -18.43 -2.74 8.84
N GLU A 95 -18.47 -1.49 8.41
CA GLU A 95 -17.77 -0.37 9.03
C GLU A 95 -18.23 -0.17 10.47
N ILE A 96 -19.55 -0.18 10.71
CA ILE A 96 -20.12 -0.10 12.06
C ILE A 96 -19.64 -1.27 12.93
N ALA A 97 -19.75 -2.51 12.44
CA ALA A 97 -19.38 -3.70 13.20
C ALA A 97 -17.87 -3.78 13.54
N LEU A 98 -17.01 -3.18 12.69
CA LEU A 98 -15.57 -3.10 12.93
C LEU A 98 -15.23 -1.96 13.90
N ASN A 99 -15.91 -0.83 13.78
CA ASN A 99 -15.74 0.31 14.68
C ASN A 99 -16.23 0.00 16.10
N GLU A 100 -17.29 -0.79 16.26
CA GLU A 100 -17.72 -1.34 17.57
C GLU A 100 -16.64 -2.16 18.27
N ARG A 101 -15.65 -2.67 17.53
CA ARG A 101 -14.51 -3.42 18.06
C ARG A 101 -13.24 -2.58 18.16
N GLU A 102 -13.37 -1.26 18.02
CA GLU A 102 -12.27 -0.30 18.04
C GLU A 102 -11.24 -0.56 16.92
N ILE A 103 -11.69 -1.11 15.79
CA ILE A 103 -10.86 -1.33 14.60
C ILE A 103 -11.13 -0.20 13.60
N ASP A 104 -10.14 0.67 13.39
CA ASP A 104 -10.21 1.75 12.41
C ASP A 104 -10.05 1.19 10.99
N VAL A 105 -11.09 1.32 10.15
CA VAL A 105 -11.15 0.72 8.82
C VAL A 105 -11.75 1.71 7.82
N SER A 106 -11.04 1.94 6.72
CA SER A 106 -11.55 2.68 5.57
C SER A 106 -12.02 1.69 4.49
N ILE A 107 -13.31 1.72 4.17
CA ILE A 107 -13.90 0.86 3.14
C ILE A 107 -14.18 1.68 1.87
N GLU A 108 -13.41 1.43 0.81
CA GLU A 108 -13.62 2.06 -0.50
C GLU A 108 -14.28 1.09 -1.49
N LEU A 109 -15.36 1.54 -2.14
CA LEU A 109 -16.05 0.80 -3.20
C LEU A 109 -15.38 1.05 -4.57
N VAL A 110 -14.35 0.27 -4.90
CA VAL A 110 -13.63 0.39 -6.17
C VAL A 110 -14.38 -0.29 -7.32
N GLY A 111 -14.71 0.45 -8.38
CA GLY A 111 -15.12 -0.11 -9.68
C GLY A 111 -16.59 0.01 -10.09
N MET A 112 -17.42 0.78 -9.39
CA MET A 112 -18.82 1.04 -9.81
C MET A 112 -18.99 2.43 -10.44
N LYS A 113 -18.27 2.68 -11.54
CA LYS A 113 -18.51 3.85 -12.40
C LYS A 113 -19.75 3.58 -13.25
N GLY A 114 -20.92 3.98 -12.74
CA GLY A 114 -22.16 3.96 -13.49
C GLY A 114 -22.03 4.80 -14.76
N SER A 115 -22.25 4.15 -15.90
CA SER A 115 -22.59 4.77 -17.16
C SER A 115 -23.91 5.54 -17.01
N SER A 116 -23.85 6.79 -16.60
CA SER A 116 -25.00 7.72 -16.61
C SER A 116 -24.61 9.04 -17.25
N SER A 117 -24.33 8.98 -18.56
CA SER A 117 -24.36 10.14 -19.45
C SER A 117 -25.02 9.76 -20.78
N ARG A 118 -26.28 9.32 -20.72
CA ARG A 118 -27.16 9.29 -21.91
C ARG A 118 -27.94 10.60 -21.98
N GLY A 119 -27.53 11.43 -22.93
CA GLY A 119 -28.42 12.18 -23.82
C GLY A 119 -29.35 13.22 -23.18
N ALA A 120 -28.87 14.45 -23.08
CA ALA A 120 -29.72 15.62 -23.34
C ALA A 120 -29.14 16.33 -24.55
N LYS A 121 -29.59 15.95 -25.75
CA LYS A 121 -29.42 16.76 -26.96
C LYS A 121 -30.43 17.90 -26.83
N PRO A 122 -30.03 19.17 -26.75
CA PRO A 122 -31.00 20.25 -26.84
C PRO A 122 -31.63 20.19 -28.24
N MET A 123 -32.94 19.98 -28.26
CA MET A 123 -33.77 20.15 -29.45
C MET A 123 -33.79 21.66 -29.72
N SER A 124 -33.02 22.11 -30.70
CA SER A 124 -33.17 23.45 -31.27
C SER A 124 -34.40 23.44 -32.16
N ASP A 125 -35.44 24.14 -31.72
CA ASP A 125 -36.66 24.39 -32.49
C ASP A 125 -36.31 25.21 -33.74
N ASP A 126 -36.42 24.57 -34.89
CA ASP A 126 -36.62 25.23 -36.18
C ASP A 126 -38.11 25.57 -36.29
N SER A 127 -38.42 26.86 -36.17
CA SER A 127 -39.65 27.52 -36.64
C SER A 127 -39.35 29.02 -36.59
N SER A 128 -39.49 29.85 -37.62
CA SER A 128 -39.94 29.66 -39.00
C SER A 128 -39.65 30.99 -39.69
N SER A 129 -39.00 30.96 -40.86
CA SER A 129 -39.03 32.06 -41.83
C SER A 129 -40.26 31.90 -42.72
N VAL A 130 -41.26 32.78 -42.58
CA VAL A 130 -42.03 33.47 -43.65
C VAL A 130 -42.67 34.71 -43.02
#